data_AF-A0A438C4P6-F1
#
_entry.id   AF-A0A438C4P6-F1
#
_cell.length_a   1.000
_cell.length_b   1.000
_cell.length_c   1.000
_cell.angle_alpha   90.00
_cell.angle_beta   90.00
_cell.angle_gamma   90.00
#
_symmetry.space_group_name_H-M   'P 1'
#
loop_
_entity.id
_entity.type
_entity.pdbx_description
1 polymer ?
#
loop_
_entity_poly.entity_id
_entity_poly.type
_entity_poly.pdbx_seq_one_letter_code
_entity_poly.pdbx_strand_id
1 'polypeptide(L)'
;MNFMSYVAEVSRGWDEPNARDMGRMTSQPNAKGEMYILNDGIDMKAKIAAMARRLEKVEMKKMQEVQAISQTPLQPMPCSICLSYEHLVEECPTIPAVREMFGDWNTYNSNWRDHPNLSWKPQPPQY
;
A
#
# COMPACT_ATOMS: atom_id res chain seq x y z
N MET A 1 19.27 7.89 18.58
CA MET A 1 19.23 8.05 17.11
C MET A 1 17.85 8.56 16.73
N ASN A 2 17.72 9.70 16.05
CA ASN A 2 16.41 10.10 15.49
C ASN A 2 16.23 9.49 14.10
N PHE A 3 14.99 9.30 13.65
CA PHE A 3 14.72 8.61 12.37
C PHE A 3 15.44 9.26 11.19
N MET A 4 15.47 10.60 11.14
CA MET A 4 16.16 11.33 10.08
C MET A 4 17.68 11.14 10.08
N SER A 5 18.30 10.96 11.25
CA SER A 5 19.74 10.68 11.38
C SER A 5 20.09 9.26 10.90
N TYR A 6 19.22 8.29 11.15
CA TYR A 6 19.37 6.94 10.61
C TYR A 6 19.25 6.94 9.09
N VAL A 7 18.25 7.64 8.55
CA VAL A 7 18.08 7.78 7.09
C VAL A 7 19.29 8.49 6.46
N ALA A 8 19.79 9.57 7.06
CA ALA A 8 20.96 10.30 6.55
C ALA A 8 22.26 9.48 6.59
N GLU A 9 22.45 8.59 7.56
CA GLU A 9 23.60 7.68 7.59
C GLU A 9 23.49 6.58 6.56
N VAL A 10 22.31 5.98 6.39
CA VAL A 10 22.08 4.92 5.41
C VAL A 10 22.20 5.45 3.96
N SER A 11 21.74 6.67 3.69
CA SER A 11 21.85 7.27 2.35
C SER A 11 23.29 7.61 1.95
N ARG A 12 24.16 8.01 2.89
CA ARG A 12 25.56 8.34 2.60
C ARG A 12 26.36 7.13 2.07
N GLY A 13 25.99 5.92 2.47
CA GLY A 13 26.63 4.70 1.97
C GLY A 13 26.31 4.35 0.50
N TRP A 14 25.34 5.03 -0.13
CA TRP A 14 24.98 4.83 -1.53
C TRP A 14 25.69 5.80 -2.50
N ASP A 15 26.06 7.00 -2.04
CA ASP A 15 26.70 8.03 -2.87
C ASP A 15 28.23 7.96 -2.86
N GLU A 16 28.84 7.36 -1.83
CA GLU A 16 30.30 7.22 -1.70
C GLU A 16 30.79 5.87 -2.26
N PRO A 17 31.64 5.85 -3.30
CA PRO A 17 32.33 4.64 -3.70
C PRO A 17 33.20 4.15 -2.55
N ASN A 18 33.05 2.89 -2.16
CA ASN A 18 33.78 2.29 -1.06
C ASN A 18 35.30 2.51 -1.25
N ALA A 19 35.97 3.21 -0.34
CA ALA A 19 37.37 3.63 -0.50
C ALA A 19 38.35 2.47 -0.77
N ARG A 20 37.96 1.23 -0.44
CA ARG A 20 38.71 0.01 -0.76
C ARG A 20 38.77 -0.31 -2.25
N ASP A 21 37.85 0.20 -3.07
CA ASP A 21 37.76 -0.06 -4.52
C ASP A 21 38.55 0.96 -5.37
N MET A 22 38.85 2.14 -4.82
CA MET A 22 39.62 3.19 -5.51
C MET A 22 41.10 2.81 -5.76
N GLY A 23 41.65 1.89 -4.97
CA GLY A 23 43.05 1.45 -5.07
C GLY A 23 43.36 0.54 -6.27
N ARG A 24 42.34 0.06 -7.01
CA ARG A 24 42.50 -0.92 -8.10
C ARG A 24 42.43 -0.31 -9.51
N MET A 25 42.13 0.98 -9.63
CA MET A 25 41.94 1.64 -10.95
C MET A 25 43.24 2.11 -11.63
N THR A 26 44.41 1.97 -11.01
CA THR A 26 45.70 2.45 -11.55
C THR A 26 46.66 1.32 -11.90
N SER A 27 46.28 0.42 -12.81
CA SER A 27 47.25 -0.44 -13.50
C SER A 27 47.31 -0.08 -14.99
N GLN A 28 48.42 0.53 -15.42
CA GLN A 28 48.73 0.75 -16.83
C GLN A 28 48.62 -0.56 -17.62
N PRO A 29 48.00 -0.58 -18.82
CA PRO A 29 47.91 -1.78 -19.62
C PRO A 29 49.12 -1.84 -20.56
N ASN A 30 50.15 -2.60 -20.18
CA ASN A 30 51.16 -3.03 -21.13
C ASN A 30 50.97 -4.53 -21.43
N ALA A 31 50.82 -4.80 -22.73
CA ALA A 31 51.03 -6.06 -23.43
C ALA A 31 49.97 -7.18 -23.31
N LYS A 32 49.40 -7.47 -24.48
CA LYS A 32 49.13 -8.80 -25.05
C LYS A 32 47.99 -9.64 -24.43
N GLY A 33 46.97 -9.85 -25.26
CA GLY A 33 46.24 -11.11 -25.35
C GLY A 33 45.14 -11.31 -24.30
N GLU A 34 43.91 -10.98 -24.66
CA GLU A 34 42.70 -11.78 -24.33
C GLU A 34 42.36 -12.11 -22.86
N MET A 35 42.91 -11.44 -21.85
CA MET A 35 42.79 -11.97 -20.48
C MET A 35 42.23 -11.00 -19.45
N TYR A 36 41.06 -10.38 -19.66
CA TYR A 36 40.13 -9.97 -18.58
C TYR A 36 38.71 -9.78 -19.13
N ILE A 37 37.96 -10.87 -19.34
CA ILE A 37 36.51 -10.79 -19.48
C ILE A 37 35.94 -10.41 -18.11
N LEU A 38 35.37 -9.21 -17.99
CA LEU A 38 34.77 -8.66 -16.77
C LEU A 38 33.59 -9.53 -16.30
N ASN A 39 33.85 -10.43 -15.35
CA ASN A 39 32.84 -11.24 -14.66
C ASN A 39 31.86 -10.40 -13.83
N ASP A 40 32.20 -9.13 -13.55
CA ASP A 40 31.38 -8.22 -12.75
C ASP A 40 30.00 -7.96 -13.38
N GLY A 41 29.93 -7.92 -14.72
CA GLY A 41 28.65 -7.79 -15.44
C GLY A 41 27.75 -9.02 -15.28
N ILE A 42 28.34 -10.22 -15.25
CA ILE A 42 27.63 -11.49 -15.07
C ILE A 42 27.17 -11.63 -13.60
N ASP A 43 28.02 -11.26 -12.64
CA ASP A 43 27.68 -11.24 -11.21
C ASP A 43 26.57 -10.22 -10.89
N MET A 44 26.66 -9.00 -11.43
CA MET A 44 25.60 -8.00 -11.29
C MET A 44 24.27 -8.47 -11.90
N LYS A 45 24.31 -9.09 -13.09
CA LYS A 45 23.12 -9.66 -13.73
C LYS A 45 22.50 -10.77 -12.87
N ALA A 46 23.33 -11.61 -12.25
CA ALA A 46 22.87 -12.66 -11.34
C ALA A 46 22.22 -12.08 -10.08
N LYS A 47 22.80 -11.00 -9.51
CA LYS A 47 22.24 -10.28 -8.36
C LYS A 47 20.92 -9.60 -8.70
N ILE A 48 20.81 -8.97 -9.87
CA ILE A 48 19.55 -8.38 -10.36
C ILE A 48 18.48 -9.46 -10.54
N ALA A 49 18.83 -10.61 -11.14
CA ALA A 49 17.91 -11.74 -11.28
C ALA A 49 17.50 -12.35 -9.93
N ALA A 50 18.38 -12.33 -8.93
CA ALA A 50 18.04 -12.75 -7.58
C ALA A 50 17.10 -11.76 -6.88
N MET A 51 17.29 -10.46 -7.07
CA MET A 51 16.41 -9.42 -6.54
C MET A 51 15.02 -9.47 -7.18
N ALA A 52 14.93 -9.64 -8.51
CA ALA A 52 13.66 -9.78 -9.23
C ALA A 52 12.83 -10.96 -8.68
N ARG A 53 13.46 -12.13 -8.48
CA ARG A 53 12.80 -13.31 -7.90
C ARG A 53 12.32 -13.08 -6.45
N ARG A 54 13.07 -12.31 -5.66
CA ARG A 54 12.66 -11.95 -4.29
C ARG A 54 11.46 -10.99 -4.31
N LEU A 55 11.43 -10.02 -5.23
CA LEU A 55 10.30 -9.10 -5.38
C LEU A 55 9.03 -9.82 -5.81
N GLU A 56 9.10 -10.69 -6.82
CA GLU A 56 7.96 -11.50 -7.26
C GLU A 56 7.38 -12.35 -6.12
N LYS A 57 8.25 -12.98 -5.31
CA LYS A 57 7.81 -13.73 -4.13
C LYS A 57 7.10 -12.87 -3.08
N VAL A 58 7.53 -11.62 -2.89
CA VAL A 58 6.87 -10.68 -1.96
C VAL A 58 5.53 -10.24 -2.52
N GLU A 59 5.46 -9.93 -3.81
CA GLU A 59 4.23 -9.53 -4.49
C GLU A 59 3.17 -10.64 -4.43
N MET A 60 3.53 -11.88 -4.74
CA MET A 60 2.63 -13.03 -4.65
C MET A 60 2.09 -13.25 -3.23
N LYS A 61 2.94 -13.12 -2.20
CA LYS A 61 2.50 -13.22 -0.79
C LYS A 61 1.52 -12.12 -0.41
N LYS A 62 1.80 -10.87 -0.81
CA LYS A 62 0.91 -9.73 -0.53
C LYS A 62 -0.43 -9.89 -1.24
N MET A 63 -0.42 -10.35 -2.49
CA MET A 63 -1.64 -10.65 -3.23
C MET A 63 -2.45 -11.77 -2.55
N GLN A 64 -1.79 -12.84 -2.10
CA GLN A 64 -2.44 -13.93 -1.38
C GLN A 64 -3.06 -13.46 -0.05
N GLU A 65 -2.37 -12.59 0.70
CA GLU A 65 -2.90 -12.00 1.94
C GLU A 65 -4.12 -11.11 1.66
N VAL A 66 -4.04 -10.24 0.64
CA VAL A 66 -5.17 -9.39 0.23
C VAL A 66 -6.36 -10.23 -0.23
N GLN A 67 -6.10 -11.31 -0.96
CA GLN A 67 -7.12 -12.26 -1.37
C GLN A 67 -7.72 -13.01 -0.18
N ALA A 68 -6.91 -13.41 0.80
CA ALA A 68 -7.40 -14.05 2.02
C ALA A 68 -8.28 -13.10 2.85
N ILE A 69 -7.93 -11.81 2.93
CA ILE A 69 -8.73 -10.79 3.60
C ILE A 69 -10.07 -10.59 2.88
N SER A 70 -10.08 -10.55 1.54
CA SER A 70 -11.32 -10.38 0.77
C SER A 70 -12.21 -11.62 0.77
N GLN A 71 -11.63 -12.81 0.93
CA GLN A 71 -12.34 -14.09 0.99
C GLN A 71 -12.78 -14.46 2.40
N THR A 72 -12.32 -13.77 3.45
CA THR A 72 -12.86 -13.97 4.79
C THR A 72 -14.31 -13.48 4.74
N PRO A 73 -15.32 -14.36 4.82
CA PRO A 73 -16.69 -13.90 4.91
C PRO A 73 -16.72 -13.08 6.19
N LEU A 74 -17.07 -11.78 6.08
CA LEU A 74 -17.46 -11.02 7.24
C LEU A 74 -18.53 -11.88 7.89
N GLN A 75 -18.20 -12.48 9.05
CA GLN A 75 -19.18 -13.14 9.91
C GLN A 75 -20.41 -12.24 9.86
N PRO A 76 -21.60 -12.78 9.52
CA PRO A 76 -22.77 -11.95 9.24
C PRO A 76 -22.89 -10.95 10.38
N MET A 77 -22.67 -9.66 10.10
CA MET A 77 -22.62 -8.69 11.19
C MET A 77 -24.05 -8.52 11.67
N PRO A 78 -24.32 -8.70 12.97
CA PRO A 78 -25.66 -8.50 13.47
C PRO A 78 -26.10 -7.07 13.20
N CYS A 79 -27.40 -6.87 12.97
CA CYS A 79 -28.01 -5.56 12.87
C CYS A 79 -27.53 -4.67 14.02
N SER A 80 -26.91 -3.54 13.73
CA SER A 80 -26.36 -2.63 14.74
C SER A 80 -27.43 -2.01 15.66
N ILE A 81 -28.71 -2.15 15.31
CA ILE A 81 -29.85 -1.57 16.05
C ILE A 81 -30.38 -2.56 17.09
N CYS A 82 -30.66 -3.81 16.70
CA CYS A 82 -31.28 -4.81 17.57
C CYS A 82 -30.42 -6.07 17.81
N LEU A 83 -29.21 -6.11 17.24
CA LEU A 83 -28.24 -7.20 17.32
C LEU A 83 -28.72 -8.55 16.74
N SER A 84 -29.77 -8.55 15.91
CA SER A 84 -30.25 -9.74 15.20
C SER A 84 -29.38 -10.07 13.98
N TYR A 85 -29.34 -11.34 13.56
CA TYR A 85 -28.67 -11.77 12.32
C TYR A 85 -29.64 -12.00 11.15
N GLU A 86 -30.94 -11.76 11.38
CA GLU A 86 -32.03 -12.16 10.48
C GLU A 86 -32.30 -11.15 9.35
N HIS A 87 -31.90 -9.89 9.52
CA HIS A 87 -32.19 -8.81 8.59
C HIS A 87 -31.03 -7.81 8.52
N LEU A 88 -30.98 -7.05 7.42
CA LEU A 88 -30.05 -5.92 7.30
C LEU A 88 -30.47 -4.77 8.22
N VAL A 89 -29.56 -3.82 8.44
CA VAL A 89 -29.85 -2.63 9.28
C VAL A 89 -31.04 -1.85 8.73
N GLU A 90 -31.18 -1.71 7.41
CA GLU A 90 -32.26 -0.96 6.75
C GLU A 90 -33.65 -1.60 6.91
N GLU A 91 -33.71 -2.89 7.24
CA GLU A 91 -34.94 -3.65 7.40
C GLU A 91 -35.28 -3.89 8.88
N CYS A 92 -34.50 -3.31 9.80
CA CYS A 92 -34.69 -3.53 11.22
C CYS A 92 -36.05 -3.01 11.72
N PRO A 93 -36.88 -3.86 12.36
CA PRO A 93 -38.20 -3.49 12.84
C PRO A 93 -38.17 -2.42 13.95
N THR A 94 -37.01 -2.19 14.56
CA THR A 94 -36.79 -1.20 15.62
C THR A 94 -36.41 0.18 15.06
N ILE A 95 -36.16 0.32 13.75
CA ILE A 95 -35.84 1.63 13.12
C ILE A 95 -36.89 2.71 13.44
N PRO A 96 -38.21 2.46 13.34
CA PRO A 96 -39.20 3.50 13.61
C PRO A 96 -39.10 4.04 15.05
N ALA A 97 -38.91 3.16 16.03
CA ALA A 97 -38.77 3.55 17.43
C ALA A 97 -37.47 4.32 17.70
N VAL A 98 -36.35 3.92 17.07
CA VAL A 98 -35.09 4.65 17.17
C VAL A 98 -35.19 6.04 16.53
N ARG A 99 -35.87 6.17 15.38
CA ARG A 99 -36.12 7.47 14.75
C ARG A 99 -37.02 8.37 15.59
N GLU A 100 -38.00 7.81 16.29
CA GLU A 100 -38.86 8.58 17.20
C GLU A 100 -38.06 9.10 18.41
N MET A 101 -37.19 8.26 18.98
CA MET A 101 -36.35 8.62 20.13
C MET A 101 -35.27 9.66 19.82
N PHE A 102 -34.65 9.59 18.64
CA PHE A 102 -33.56 10.49 18.24
C PHE A 102 -34.01 11.66 17.36
N GLY A 103 -35.31 11.73 17.06
CA GLY A 103 -35.86 12.64 16.06
C GLY A 103 -35.42 12.26 14.64
N ASP A 104 -36.09 12.85 13.64
CA ASP A 104 -35.69 12.68 12.26
C ASP A 104 -34.36 13.45 12.05
N TRP A 105 -33.23 12.75 12.19
CA TRP A 105 -31.85 13.29 12.09
C TRP A 105 -31.59 14.11 10.80
N ASN A 106 -32.52 14.02 9.85
CA ASN A 106 -32.54 14.73 8.58
C ASN A 106 -32.88 16.24 8.71
N THR A 107 -33.43 16.73 9.83
CA THR A 107 -33.72 18.17 9.97
C THR A 107 -32.45 19.00 10.23
N TYR A 108 -31.37 18.39 10.74
CA TYR A 108 -30.13 19.11 11.05
C TYR A 108 -29.21 19.32 9.83
N ASN A 109 -29.45 18.61 8.71
CA ASN A 109 -28.51 18.52 7.57
C ASN A 109 -29.02 19.20 6.28
N SER A 110 -30.16 19.88 6.29
CA SER A 110 -30.66 20.57 5.08
C SER A 110 -29.73 21.69 4.60
N ASN A 111 -29.13 22.46 5.53
CA ASN A 111 -28.23 23.58 5.20
C ASN A 111 -26.79 23.18 4.79
N TRP A 112 -26.40 21.91 4.93
CA TRP A 112 -25.05 21.43 4.57
C TRP A 112 -24.90 21.11 3.07
N ARG A 113 -26.03 20.91 2.37
CA ARG A 113 -26.05 20.71 0.92
C ARG A 113 -25.82 22.02 0.14
N ASP A 114 -26.10 23.17 0.78
CA ASP A 114 -25.94 24.50 0.19
C ASP A 114 -24.58 25.14 0.51
N HIS A 115 -23.64 24.38 1.09
CA HIS A 115 -22.33 24.91 1.45
C HIS A 115 -21.53 25.25 0.17
N PRO A 116 -21.00 26.48 0.02
CA PRO A 116 -20.37 26.93 -1.23
C PRO A 116 -19.11 26.15 -1.64
N ASN A 117 -18.56 25.35 -0.73
CA ASN A 117 -17.39 24.49 -0.96
C ASN A 117 -17.73 23.00 -1.13
N LEU A 118 -18.99 22.58 -0.99
CA LEU A 118 -19.43 21.19 -1.11
C LEU A 118 -20.38 21.05 -2.30
N SER A 119 -19.83 20.83 -3.50
CA SER A 119 -20.63 20.52 -4.69
C SER A 119 -21.03 19.05 -4.68
N TRP A 120 -22.23 18.75 -4.18
CA TRP A 120 -22.84 17.43 -4.35
C TRP A 120 -23.43 17.34 -5.77
N LYS A 121 -22.72 16.73 -6.71
CA LYS A 121 -23.33 16.35 -7.99
C LYS A 121 -24.27 15.16 -7.75
N PRO A 122 -25.56 15.24 -8.12
CA PRO A 122 -26.41 14.07 -8.13
C PRO A 122 -25.79 13.03 -9.07
N GLN A 123 -25.70 11.76 -8.64
CA GLN A 123 -25.41 10.71 -9.60
C GLN A 123 -26.53 10.69 -10.66
N PRO A 124 -26.18 10.56 -11.96
CA PRO A 124 -27.19 10.40 -12.98
C PRO A 124 -27.99 9.12 -12.72
N PRO A 125 -29.31 9.10 -13.03
CA PRO A 125 -30.11 7.89 -12.93
C PRO A 125 -29.49 6.81 -13.81
N GLN A 126 -29.16 5.67 -13.21
CA GLN A 126 -28.83 4.46 -13.96
C GLN A 126 -30.15 3.95 -14.54
N TYR A 127 -30.35 4.13 -15.84
CA TYR A 127 -31.48 3.56 -16.60
C TYR A 127 -31.11 2.16 -17.12
#